data_AF-A0A2E2HJ61-F1
#
_entry.id   AF-A0A2E2HJ61-F1
#
_cell.length_a   1.000
_cell.length_b   1.000
_cell.length_c   1.000
_cell.angle_alpha   90.00
_cell.angle_beta   90.00
_cell.angle_gamma   90.00
#
_symmetry.space_group_name_H-M   'P 1'
#
loop_
_entity.id
_entity.type
_entity.pdbx_description
1 polymer ?
#
loop_
_entity_poly.entity_id
_entity_poly.type
_entity_poly.pdbx_seq_one_letter_code
_entity_poly.pdbx_strand_id
1 'polypeptide(L)'
;MAKKKRGGFGRFLGALTGTPYERLLKQVEKLANEHADDERKLGKALKKLVDVVGTAYEEEEIDEDEHDLVIEAIEEADPKGRSFPKFAEEDAFYASDAPDAPELKMGKRKNLDELMTSSGEEFTGSFGRDEFDEFKARMTEDFYADSDEAIQAGDHQATIRTENRVFADEEDELQNVKAIISQESGLADPTVTEEEEESFEDDENYSIDEDGTEWFQDDDGYWWYRPDGEPDWLPWEEDED
;
A
#
# COMPACT_ATOMS: atom_id res chain seq x y z
N MET A 1 -5.07 -52.98 -45.54
CA MET A 1 -5.74 -52.54 -44.31
C MET A 1 -4.85 -51.50 -43.65
N ALA A 2 -5.17 -50.21 -43.78
CA ALA A 2 -4.38 -49.11 -43.22
C ALA A 2 -5.08 -48.55 -41.97
N LYS A 3 -4.33 -48.46 -40.87
CA LYS A 3 -4.81 -48.03 -39.55
C LYS A 3 -5.33 -46.58 -39.61
N LYS A 4 -6.56 -46.39 -39.16
CA LYS A 4 -7.25 -45.10 -39.04
C LYS A 4 -6.53 -44.24 -37.99
N LYS A 5 -5.71 -43.29 -38.45
CA LYS A 5 -5.17 -42.20 -37.62
C LYS A 5 -6.36 -41.37 -37.14
N ARG A 6 -6.68 -41.43 -35.84
CA ARG A 6 -7.66 -40.51 -35.22
C ARG A 6 -7.09 -39.10 -35.34
N GLY A 7 -7.86 -38.25 -36.01
CA GLY A 7 -7.50 -36.90 -36.38
C GLY A 7 -7.32 -35.99 -35.18
N GLY A 8 -6.59 -34.91 -35.43
CA GLY A 8 -6.10 -33.96 -34.46
C GLY A 8 -7.17 -33.41 -33.52
N PHE A 9 -6.72 -33.19 -32.28
CA PHE A 9 -7.21 -32.16 -31.38
C PHE A 9 -7.14 -30.81 -32.11
N GLY A 10 -8.14 -30.58 -32.95
CA GLY A 10 -8.30 -29.36 -33.71
C GLY A 10 -8.68 -28.24 -32.75
N ARG A 11 -7.79 -27.24 -32.68
CA ARG A 11 -8.17 -25.84 -32.88
C ARG A 11 -9.26 -25.31 -31.92
N PHE A 12 -8.93 -25.21 -30.63
CA PHE A 12 -9.64 -24.32 -29.69
C PHE A 12 -8.71 -23.40 -28.88
N LEU A 13 -7.44 -23.29 -29.26
CA LEU A 13 -6.56 -22.24 -28.74
C LEU A 13 -6.63 -21.03 -29.67
N GLY A 14 -7.78 -20.38 -29.68
CA GLY A 14 -7.87 -19.01 -30.17
C GLY A 14 -7.02 -18.15 -29.24
N ALA A 15 -5.93 -17.60 -29.77
CA ALA A 15 -5.11 -16.50 -29.24
C ALA A 15 -5.43 -16.06 -27.79
N LEU A 16 -4.93 -16.82 -26.81
CA LEU A 16 -4.80 -16.35 -25.43
C LEU A 16 -3.31 -16.02 -25.22
N THR A 17 -2.92 -14.85 -25.71
CA THR A 17 -1.66 -14.20 -25.35
C THR A 17 -1.75 -13.86 -23.86
N GLY A 18 -0.92 -14.52 -23.05
CA GLY A 18 -0.92 -14.45 -21.59
C GLY A 18 -0.03 -15.56 -21.00
N THR A 19 0.44 -15.40 -19.77
CA THR A 19 1.23 -16.42 -19.03
C THR A 19 0.38 -17.69 -18.81
N PRO A 20 0.98 -18.86 -18.51
CA PRO A 20 0.21 -20.07 -18.15
C PRO A 20 -0.82 -19.82 -17.05
N TYR A 21 -0.43 -19.06 -16.01
CA TYR A 21 -1.31 -18.55 -14.95
C TYR A 21 -2.55 -17.82 -15.47
N GLU A 22 -2.38 -16.77 -16.29
CA GLU A 22 -3.50 -15.99 -16.82
C GLU A 22 -4.48 -16.84 -17.64
N ARG A 23 -3.98 -17.88 -18.32
CA ARG A 23 -4.82 -18.79 -19.09
C ARG A 23 -5.69 -19.65 -18.19
N LEU A 24 -5.16 -20.07 -17.03
CA LEU A 24 -5.90 -20.86 -16.06
C LEU A 24 -6.99 -20.00 -15.41
N LEU A 25 -6.68 -18.78 -14.98
CA LEU A 25 -7.69 -17.84 -14.46
C LEU A 25 -8.83 -17.56 -15.45
N LYS A 26 -8.49 -17.29 -16.73
CA LYS A 26 -9.52 -17.11 -17.76
C LYS A 26 -10.36 -18.37 -17.99
N GLN A 27 -9.81 -19.56 -17.77
CA GLN A 27 -10.59 -20.79 -17.81
C GLN A 27 -11.53 -20.92 -16.62
N VAL A 28 -11.13 -20.49 -15.41
CA VAL A 28 -12.02 -20.42 -14.24
C VAL A 28 -13.23 -19.54 -14.57
N GLU A 29 -12.99 -18.30 -14.99
CA GLU A 29 -14.04 -17.32 -15.32
C GLU A 29 -14.96 -17.84 -16.43
N LYS A 30 -14.38 -18.41 -17.49
CA LYS A 30 -15.14 -18.98 -18.60
C LYS A 30 -16.03 -20.14 -18.14
N LEU A 31 -15.53 -21.04 -17.31
CA LEU A 31 -16.34 -22.16 -16.80
C LEU A 31 -17.46 -21.65 -15.88
N ALA A 32 -17.17 -20.67 -15.03
CA ALA A 32 -18.17 -20.03 -14.17
C ALA A 32 -19.31 -19.42 -15.01
N ASN A 33 -18.97 -18.69 -16.07
CA ASN A 33 -19.94 -18.07 -16.98
C ASN A 33 -20.70 -19.11 -17.84
N GLU A 34 -20.02 -20.10 -18.41
CA GLU A 34 -20.63 -21.12 -19.27
C GLU A 34 -21.55 -22.09 -18.51
N HIS A 35 -21.36 -22.23 -17.20
CA HIS A 35 -22.11 -23.17 -16.36
C HIS A 35 -22.86 -22.49 -15.20
N ALA A 36 -23.13 -21.18 -15.31
CA ALA A 36 -23.89 -20.41 -14.33
C ALA A 36 -25.25 -21.05 -13.96
N ASP A 37 -25.93 -21.67 -14.93
CA ASP A 37 -27.23 -22.32 -14.73
C ASP A 37 -27.16 -23.80 -14.30
N ASP A 38 -25.97 -24.42 -14.24
CA ASP A 38 -25.79 -25.85 -13.92
C ASP A 38 -24.59 -26.09 -12.99
N GLU A 39 -24.83 -25.83 -11.70
CA GLU A 39 -23.88 -26.02 -10.61
C GLU A 39 -23.21 -27.41 -10.59
N ARG A 40 -23.95 -28.46 -11.01
CA ARG A 40 -23.42 -29.84 -11.02
C ARG A 40 -22.39 -30.03 -12.11
N LYS A 41 -22.56 -29.39 -13.26
CA LYS A 41 -21.56 -29.39 -14.33
C LYS A 41 -20.40 -28.48 -13.97
N LEU A 42 -20.67 -27.28 -13.45
CA LEU A 42 -19.66 -26.34 -12.99
C LEU A 42 -18.70 -26.99 -12.00
N GLY A 43 -19.20 -27.55 -10.89
CA GLY A 43 -18.36 -28.16 -9.88
C GLY A 43 -17.55 -29.38 -10.36
N LYS A 44 -18.02 -30.09 -11.41
CA LYS A 44 -17.25 -31.17 -12.06
C LYS A 44 -16.18 -30.63 -13.00
N ALA A 45 -16.44 -29.53 -13.68
CA ALA A 45 -15.50 -28.87 -14.57
C ALA A 45 -14.37 -28.21 -13.76
N LEU A 46 -14.72 -27.47 -12.71
CA LEU A 46 -13.77 -26.88 -11.76
C LEU A 46 -12.88 -27.94 -11.11
N LYS A 47 -13.45 -29.08 -10.70
CA LYS A 47 -12.63 -30.19 -10.16
C LYS A 47 -11.56 -30.68 -11.15
N LYS A 48 -11.89 -30.76 -12.44
CA LYS A 48 -10.90 -31.13 -13.46
C LYS A 48 -9.89 -30.02 -13.70
N LEU A 49 -10.29 -28.76 -13.51
CA LEU A 49 -9.37 -27.63 -13.63
C LEU A 49 -8.34 -27.66 -12.50
N VAL A 50 -8.73 -28.02 -11.27
CA VAL A 50 -7.78 -28.27 -10.17
C VAL A 50 -6.72 -29.31 -10.55
N ASP A 51 -7.13 -30.43 -11.16
CA ASP A 51 -6.18 -31.46 -11.63
C ASP A 51 -5.20 -30.90 -12.69
N VAL A 52 -5.68 -29.98 -13.55
CA VAL A 52 -4.85 -29.30 -14.58
C VAL A 52 -3.89 -28.30 -13.95
N VAL A 53 -4.33 -27.53 -12.96
CA VAL A 53 -3.52 -26.56 -12.21
C VAL A 53 -2.38 -27.28 -11.48
N GLY A 54 -2.68 -28.40 -10.81
CA GLY A 54 -1.65 -29.23 -10.17
C GLY A 54 -0.63 -29.79 -11.17
N THR A 55 -1.07 -30.15 -12.38
CA THR A 55 -0.16 -30.58 -13.45
C THR A 55 0.72 -29.43 -13.95
N ALA A 56 0.16 -28.23 -14.09
CA ALA A 56 0.91 -27.05 -14.53
C ALA A 56 2.01 -26.66 -13.50
N TYR A 57 1.72 -26.82 -12.21
CA TYR A 57 2.72 -26.66 -11.16
C TYR A 57 3.80 -27.76 -11.22
N GLU A 58 3.41 -29.03 -11.37
CA GLU A 58 4.37 -30.15 -11.53
C GLU A 58 5.27 -30.00 -12.77
N GLU A 59 4.77 -29.36 -13.82
CA GLU A 59 5.53 -29.06 -15.05
C GLU A 59 6.35 -27.76 -14.95
N GLU A 60 6.37 -27.10 -13.78
CA GLU A 60 7.04 -25.81 -13.53
C GLU A 60 6.57 -24.69 -14.48
N GLU A 61 5.33 -24.78 -15.00
CA GLU A 61 4.74 -23.74 -15.86
C GLU A 61 4.18 -22.56 -15.05
N ILE A 62 3.82 -22.82 -13.79
CA ILE A 62 3.38 -21.84 -12.79
C ILE A 62 4.15 -22.07 -11.49
N ASP A 63 4.38 -20.99 -10.74
CA ASP A 63 4.99 -21.08 -9.42
C ASP A 63 3.97 -21.44 -8.32
N GLU A 64 4.45 -21.53 -7.08
CA GLU A 64 3.66 -21.91 -5.90
C GLU A 64 2.55 -20.89 -5.60
N ASP A 65 2.89 -19.60 -5.67
CA ASP A 65 1.97 -18.50 -5.43
C ASP A 65 0.89 -18.45 -6.52
N GLU A 66 1.28 -18.60 -7.79
CA GLU A 66 0.37 -18.66 -8.93
C GLU A 66 -0.55 -19.88 -8.88
N HIS A 67 -0.06 -21.04 -8.42
CA HIS A 67 -0.89 -22.23 -8.18
C HIS A 67 -2.00 -21.89 -7.18
N ASP A 68 -1.64 -21.32 -6.04
CA ASP A 68 -2.57 -21.06 -4.95
C ASP A 68 -3.59 -19.98 -5.29
N LEU A 69 -3.17 -18.91 -5.99
CA LEU A 69 -4.07 -17.88 -6.51
C LEU A 69 -5.12 -18.46 -7.48
N VAL A 70 -4.73 -19.42 -8.33
CA VAL A 70 -5.69 -20.09 -9.22
C VAL A 70 -6.62 -21.02 -8.43
N ILE A 71 -6.10 -21.73 -7.43
CA ILE A 71 -6.93 -22.57 -6.56
C ILE A 71 -7.97 -21.72 -5.83
N GLU A 72 -7.61 -20.56 -5.31
CA GLU A 72 -8.54 -19.62 -4.69
C GLU A 72 -9.64 -19.16 -5.62
N ALA A 73 -9.29 -18.78 -6.84
CA ALA A 73 -10.28 -18.42 -7.85
C ALA A 73 -11.24 -19.58 -8.16
N ILE A 74 -10.75 -20.83 -8.14
CA ILE A 74 -11.59 -22.03 -8.31
C ILE A 74 -12.51 -22.25 -7.11
N GLU A 75 -12.02 -22.04 -5.89
CA GLU A 75 -12.80 -22.16 -4.65
C GLU A 75 -13.94 -21.14 -4.61
N GLU A 76 -13.66 -19.89 -5.00
CA GLU A 76 -14.65 -18.82 -5.07
C GLU A 76 -15.71 -19.09 -6.15
N ALA A 77 -15.30 -19.62 -7.30
CA ALA A 77 -16.23 -20.01 -8.35
C ALA A 77 -17.00 -21.32 -8.05
N ASP A 78 -16.60 -22.11 -7.05
CA ASP A 78 -17.24 -23.39 -6.76
C ASP A 78 -18.56 -23.22 -6.00
N PRO A 79 -19.70 -23.61 -6.59
CA PRO A 79 -21.02 -23.46 -5.94
C PRO A 79 -21.18 -24.29 -4.65
N LYS A 80 -20.20 -25.15 -4.33
CA LYS A 80 -20.19 -25.96 -3.11
C LYS A 80 -19.22 -25.45 -2.05
N GLY A 81 -18.44 -24.39 -2.34
CA GLY A 81 -17.42 -23.86 -1.44
C GLY A 81 -16.45 -24.92 -0.95
N ARG A 82 -16.03 -25.83 -1.84
CA ARG A 82 -15.02 -26.84 -1.48
C ARG A 82 -13.65 -26.16 -1.43
N SER A 83 -12.87 -26.50 -0.42
CA SER A 83 -11.44 -26.16 -0.38
C SER A 83 -10.59 -27.25 -1.03
N PHE A 84 -9.47 -26.83 -1.60
CA PHE A 84 -8.45 -27.67 -2.22
C PHE A 84 -7.10 -27.43 -1.55
N PRO A 85 -6.15 -28.37 -1.68
CA PRO A 85 -4.81 -28.21 -1.12
C PRO A 85 -4.09 -27.02 -1.79
N LYS A 86 -3.55 -26.13 -0.96
CA LYS A 86 -2.65 -25.04 -1.34
C LYS A 86 -1.24 -25.36 -0.86
N PHE A 87 -0.21 -24.81 -1.51
CA PHE A 87 1.18 -25.12 -1.21
C PHE A 87 1.81 -24.10 -0.26
N ALA A 88 1.49 -22.82 -0.43
CA ALA A 88 1.92 -21.76 0.44
C ALA A 88 1.37 -22.02 1.85
N GLU A 89 2.29 -22.14 2.81
CA GLU A 89 1.92 -22.06 4.21
C GLU A 89 1.33 -20.67 4.43
N GLU A 90 0.04 -20.60 4.76
CA GLU A 90 -0.61 -19.37 5.21
C GLU A 90 0.29 -18.75 6.27
N ASP A 91 0.94 -17.64 5.91
CA ASP A 91 2.06 -17.10 6.66
C ASP A 91 1.58 -16.93 8.09
N ALA A 92 2.20 -17.61 9.06
CA ALA A 92 1.64 -17.73 10.41
C ALA A 92 1.40 -16.35 11.06
N PHE A 93 2.09 -15.33 10.55
CA PHE A 93 1.91 -13.93 10.86
C PHE A 93 0.55 -13.34 10.41
N TYR A 94 0.05 -13.73 9.24
CA TYR A 94 -1.25 -13.31 8.68
C TYR A 94 -2.37 -14.33 8.93
N ALA A 95 -2.04 -15.61 9.19
CA ALA A 95 -3.00 -16.66 9.56
C ALA A 95 -3.54 -16.49 10.99
N SER A 96 -2.80 -15.76 11.84
CA SER A 96 -3.31 -15.33 13.14
C SER A 96 -4.22 -14.12 12.96
N ASP A 97 -5.43 -14.21 13.51
CA ASP A 97 -6.30 -13.05 13.70
C ASP A 97 -5.45 -11.91 14.29
N ALA A 98 -5.27 -10.83 13.52
CA ALA A 98 -4.39 -9.74 13.91
C ALA A 98 -4.81 -9.28 15.30
N PRO A 99 -3.89 -9.20 16.28
CA PRO A 99 -4.27 -8.80 17.62
C PRO A 99 -4.99 -7.46 17.55
N ASP A 100 -6.19 -7.39 18.14
CA ASP A 100 -6.96 -6.16 18.22
C ASP A 100 -6.02 -5.01 18.59
N ALA A 101 -6.01 -3.97 17.75
CA ALA A 101 -5.19 -2.80 17.99
C ALA A 101 -5.45 -2.31 19.43
N PRO A 102 -4.40 -2.01 20.22
CA PRO A 102 -4.59 -1.61 21.60
C PRO A 102 -5.48 -0.37 21.65
N GLU A 103 -6.50 -0.39 22.51
CA GLU A 103 -7.34 0.79 22.74
C GLU A 103 -6.46 1.97 23.15
N LEU A 104 -6.25 2.90 22.22
CA LEU A 104 -5.53 4.14 22.47
C LEU A 104 -6.37 4.98 23.43
N LYS A 105 -6.00 4.99 24.71
CA LYS A 105 -6.54 5.94 25.67
C LYS A 105 -6.04 7.32 25.28
N MET A 106 -6.80 7.99 24.41
CA MET A 106 -6.66 9.41 24.11
C MET A 106 -6.91 10.17 25.42
N GLY A 107 -5.83 10.33 26.20
CA GLY A 107 -5.85 11.05 27.45
C GLY A 107 -6.00 12.55 27.22
N LYS A 108 -5.71 13.34 28.27
CA LYS A 108 -5.64 14.79 28.14
C LYS A 108 -4.61 15.18 27.08
N ARG A 109 -4.89 16.23 26.31
CA ARG A 109 -3.97 16.84 25.34
C ARG A 109 -2.58 16.98 25.99
N LYS A 110 -1.60 16.23 25.50
CA LYS A 110 -0.21 16.34 25.94
C LYS A 110 0.42 17.53 25.22
N ASN A 111 1.27 18.28 25.92
CA ASN A 111 2.03 19.36 25.30
C ASN A 111 3.09 18.77 24.38
N LEU A 112 3.34 19.42 23.24
CA LEU A 112 4.33 18.95 22.27
C LEU A 112 5.72 18.90 22.91
N ASP A 113 6.10 19.87 23.73
CA ASP A 113 7.39 19.87 24.44
C ASP A 113 7.57 18.67 25.38
N GLU A 114 6.48 18.23 26.02
CA GLU A 114 6.47 17.06 26.90
C GLU A 114 6.50 15.75 26.10
N LEU A 115 5.95 15.75 24.88
CA LEU A 115 5.99 14.64 23.94
C LEU A 115 7.37 14.50 23.27
N MET A 116 8.03 15.63 23.00
CA MET A 116 9.37 15.69 22.40
C MET A 116 10.47 15.39 23.42
N THR A 117 10.12 15.33 24.71
CA THR A 117 11.02 14.88 25.76
C THR A 117 10.85 13.38 25.95
N SER A 118 11.95 12.62 25.94
CA SER A 118 11.89 11.17 26.11
C SER A 118 11.30 10.80 27.47
N SER A 119 10.06 10.28 27.46
CA SER A 119 9.30 10.00 28.69
C SER A 119 9.75 8.68 29.36
N GLY A 120 10.71 7.95 28.79
CA GLY A 120 11.25 6.70 29.33
C GLY A 120 10.30 5.49 29.29
N GLU A 121 9.03 5.69 28.88
CA GLU A 121 8.00 4.66 28.67
C GLU A 121 7.75 4.39 27.17
N GLU A 122 8.71 4.75 26.31
CA GLU A 122 8.61 4.62 24.84
C GLU A 122 8.58 3.15 24.38
N PHE A 123 9.11 2.25 25.22
CA PHE A 123 9.05 0.81 25.03
C PHE A 123 7.97 0.21 25.92
N THR A 124 6.85 -0.19 25.33
CA THR A 124 5.77 -0.92 26.01
C THR A 124 6.11 -2.40 26.25
N GLY A 125 7.26 -2.88 25.77
CA GLY A 125 7.78 -4.23 25.98
C GLY A 125 9.30 -4.28 26.18
N SER A 126 9.81 -5.36 26.77
CA SER A 126 11.26 -5.58 26.97
C SER A 126 12.00 -6.04 25.71
N PHE A 127 11.32 -6.15 24.58
CA PHE A 127 11.90 -6.58 23.31
C PHE A 127 12.50 -5.35 22.60
N GLY A 128 13.79 -5.40 22.27
CA GLY A 128 14.50 -4.32 21.56
C GLY A 128 15.01 -3.17 22.43
N ARG A 129 14.73 -3.14 23.75
CA ARG A 129 15.25 -2.09 24.64
C ARG A 129 16.77 -2.16 24.78
N ASP A 130 17.30 -3.35 25.05
CA ASP A 130 18.74 -3.54 25.25
C ASP A 130 19.52 -3.26 23.94
N GLU A 131 18.95 -3.64 22.79
CA GLU A 131 19.52 -3.38 21.46
C GLU A 131 19.52 -1.88 21.12
N PHE A 132 18.47 -1.15 21.50
CA PHE A 132 18.38 0.30 21.31
C PHE A 132 19.35 1.06 22.22
N ASP A 133 19.47 0.65 23.49
CA ASP A 133 20.41 1.23 24.43
C ASP A 133 21.87 0.99 23.98
N GLU A 134 22.17 -0.19 23.44
CA GLU A 134 23.48 -0.51 22.86
C GLU A 134 23.75 0.29 21.58
N PHE A 135 22.76 0.47 20.71
CA PHE A 135 22.87 1.31 19.52
C PHE A 135 23.13 2.78 19.88
N LYS A 136 22.38 3.32 20.86
CA LYS A 136 22.58 4.67 21.39
C LYS A 136 23.97 4.86 21.97
N ALA A 137 24.45 3.89 22.75
CA ALA A 137 25.78 3.92 23.33
C ALA A 137 26.85 3.95 22.23
N ARG A 138 26.74 3.08 21.22
CA ARG A 138 27.67 3.04 20.08
C ARG A 138 27.70 4.35 19.32
N MET A 139 26.55 4.91 18.95
CA MET A 139 26.51 6.20 18.24
C MET A 139 27.08 7.35 19.08
N THR A 140 26.85 7.32 20.39
CA THR A 140 27.38 8.34 21.30
C THR A 140 28.91 8.24 21.40
N GLU A 141 29.43 7.01 21.47
CA GLU A 141 30.88 6.75 21.46
C GLU A 141 31.52 7.19 20.15
N ASP A 142 30.91 6.83 19.01
CA ASP A 142 31.35 7.26 17.66
C ASP A 142 31.38 8.80 17.56
N PHE A 143 30.35 9.49 18.06
CA PHE A 143 30.30 10.95 18.07
C PHE A 143 31.40 11.60 18.91
N TYR A 144 31.70 11.07 20.10
CA TYR A 144 32.78 11.60 20.93
C TYR A 144 34.16 11.35 20.31
N ALA A 145 34.37 10.19 19.69
CA ALA A 145 35.60 9.88 18.98
C ALA A 145 35.83 10.84 17.80
N ASP A 146 34.81 11.03 16.96
CA ASP A 146 34.86 11.95 15.82
C ASP A 146 35.06 13.41 16.27
N SER A 147 34.41 13.81 17.37
CA SER A 147 34.58 15.15 17.97
C SER A 147 36.01 15.36 18.48
N ASP A 148 36.58 14.40 19.18
CA ASP A 148 37.96 14.50 19.70
C ASP A 148 38.99 14.53 18.55
N GLU A 149 38.76 13.76 17.48
CA GLU A 149 39.59 13.79 16.27
C GLU A 149 39.48 15.14 15.54
N ALA A 150 38.28 15.72 15.44
CA ALA A 150 38.06 17.05 14.85
C ALA A 150 38.73 18.17 15.68
N ILE A 151 38.68 18.08 17.02
CA ILE A 151 39.40 18.99 17.92
C ILE A 151 40.91 18.86 17.72
N GLN A 152 41.42 17.63 17.60
CA GLN A 152 42.84 17.36 17.39
C GLN A 152 43.33 17.84 16.01
N ALA A 153 42.51 17.73 14.97
CA ALA A 153 42.79 18.22 13.63
C ALA A 153 42.74 19.76 13.51
N GLY A 154 42.29 20.46 14.56
CA GLY A 154 42.17 21.92 14.58
C GLY A 154 40.97 22.45 13.81
N ASP A 155 40.07 21.57 13.37
CA ASP A 155 38.86 21.88 12.58
C ASP A 155 37.57 21.79 13.42
N HIS A 156 37.67 22.09 14.71
CA HIS A 156 36.54 22.13 15.66
C HIS A 156 35.52 23.26 15.38
N GLN A 157 35.76 24.09 14.37
CA GLN A 157 34.84 25.11 13.87
C GLN A 157 34.22 24.74 12.52
N ALA A 158 34.70 23.69 11.82
CA ALA A 158 33.87 23.09 10.79
C ALA A 158 32.62 22.58 11.47
N THR A 159 31.51 23.22 11.11
CA THR A 159 30.14 22.96 11.50
C THR A 159 30.00 21.54 12.01
N ILE A 160 29.88 21.38 13.34
CA ILE A 160 29.35 20.16 13.92
C ILE A 160 27.96 20.06 13.28
N ARG A 161 27.85 19.30 12.19
CA ARG A 161 26.58 18.85 11.65
C ARG A 161 26.07 17.84 12.67
N THR A 162 25.69 18.33 13.84
CA THR A 162 24.68 17.66 14.63
C THR A 162 23.52 17.51 13.67
N GLU A 163 23.12 16.28 13.38
CA GLU A 163 21.90 15.96 12.65
C GLU A 163 20.62 16.40 13.40
N ASN A 164 20.73 17.34 14.33
CA ASN A 164 19.67 18.23 14.77
C ASN A 164 19.97 19.64 14.26
N ARG A 165 19.20 20.00 13.22
CA ARG A 165 19.08 21.31 12.56
C ARG A 165 19.39 22.48 13.51
N VAL A 166 20.57 23.08 13.37
CA VAL A 166 20.82 24.44 13.86
C VAL A 166 20.69 25.36 12.66
N PHE A 167 19.50 25.95 12.52
CA PHE A 167 19.20 26.96 11.52
C PHE A 167 19.98 28.24 11.85
N ALA A 168 21.12 28.44 11.20
CA ALA A 168 21.86 29.69 11.30
C ALA A 168 21.82 30.51 9.99
N ASP A 169 21.34 29.92 8.88
CA ASP A 169 21.02 30.65 7.64
C ASP A 169 19.79 29.99 6.99
N GLU A 170 18.62 30.53 7.28
CA GLU A 170 17.33 29.85 7.06
C GLU A 170 16.91 29.74 5.58
N GLU A 171 17.35 30.63 4.69
CA GLU A 171 16.72 30.74 3.37
C GLU A 171 17.45 29.97 2.27
N ASP A 172 18.78 30.08 2.19
CA ASP A 172 19.57 29.42 1.13
C ASP A 172 19.70 27.90 1.38
N GLU A 173 19.80 27.48 2.64
CA GLU A 173 19.90 26.05 2.98
C GLU A 173 18.57 25.32 2.80
N LEU A 174 17.43 25.97 3.10
CA LEU A 174 16.10 25.39 2.85
C LEU A 174 15.85 25.17 1.35
N GLN A 175 16.24 26.11 0.50
CA GLN A 175 16.11 25.93 -0.96
C GLN A 175 16.99 24.79 -1.46
N ASN A 176 18.20 24.66 -0.93
CA ASN A 176 19.12 23.60 -1.33
C ASN A 176 18.66 22.23 -0.84
N VAL A 177 18.17 22.12 0.41
CA VAL A 177 17.58 20.88 0.95
C VAL A 177 16.31 20.51 0.18
N LYS A 178 15.45 21.48 -0.15
CA LYS A 178 14.27 21.24 -0.99
C LYS A 178 14.67 20.72 -2.37
N ALA A 179 15.71 21.29 -2.99
CA ALA A 179 16.23 20.84 -4.27
C ALA A 179 16.81 19.42 -4.20
N ILE A 180 17.57 19.11 -3.14
CA ILE A 180 18.15 17.78 -2.91
C ILE A 180 17.04 16.75 -2.69
N ILE A 181 16.04 17.05 -1.84
CA ILE A 181 14.89 16.16 -1.61
C ILE A 181 14.11 15.93 -2.90
N SER A 182 13.83 16.97 -3.70
CA SER A 182 13.13 16.83 -4.98
C SER A 182 13.92 15.95 -5.97
N GLN A 183 15.25 16.08 -5.98
CA GLN A 183 16.14 15.33 -6.86
C GLN A 183 16.31 13.87 -6.41
N GLU A 184 16.41 13.63 -5.11
CA GLU A 184 16.61 12.30 -4.51
C GLU A 184 15.31 11.50 -4.43
N SER A 185 14.18 12.17 -4.17
CA SER A 185 12.82 11.59 -4.17
C SER A 185 12.33 11.20 -5.56
N GLY A 186 13.06 11.54 -6.63
CA GLY A 186 12.59 11.35 -8.01
C GLY A 186 11.41 12.24 -8.39
N LEU A 187 11.09 13.25 -7.57
CA LEU A 187 10.03 14.23 -7.77
C LEU A 187 10.48 15.40 -8.68
N ALA A 188 11.37 15.11 -9.62
CA ALA A 188 11.77 16.01 -10.69
C ALA A 188 11.11 15.50 -11.95
N ASP A 189 9.83 15.80 -12.12
CA ASP A 189 9.12 15.53 -13.36
C ASP A 189 9.53 16.59 -14.40
N PRO A 190 10.20 16.24 -15.52
CA PRO A 190 10.45 17.15 -16.63
C PRO A 190 9.17 17.50 -17.41
N THR A 191 7.99 17.09 -16.93
CA THR A 191 6.67 17.40 -17.48
C THR A 191 5.96 18.54 -16.73
N VAL A 192 6.68 19.51 -16.14
CA VAL A 192 6.11 20.85 -15.86
C VAL A 192 5.91 21.60 -17.19
N THR A 193 5.06 21.04 -18.03
CA THR A 193 4.15 21.78 -18.89
C THR A 193 2.88 21.76 -18.09
N GLU A 194 2.48 22.91 -17.54
CA GLU A 194 1.15 23.17 -16.98
C GLU A 194 0.56 21.93 -16.33
N GLU A 195 0.82 21.75 -15.03
CA GLU A 195 -0.10 20.95 -14.21
C GLU A 195 -1.50 21.34 -14.69
N GLU A 196 -2.19 20.37 -15.30
CA GLU A 196 -3.63 20.32 -15.21
C GLU A 196 -3.86 20.42 -13.70
N GLU A 197 -4.08 21.65 -13.23
CA GLU A 197 -5.07 21.88 -12.21
C GLU A 197 -6.23 20.98 -12.65
N GLU A 198 -6.37 19.80 -12.05
CA GLU A 198 -7.70 19.26 -11.86
C GLU A 198 -8.40 20.38 -11.09
N SER A 199 -8.99 21.30 -11.86
CA SER A 199 -9.84 22.32 -11.32
C SER A 199 -10.97 21.52 -10.70
N PHE A 200 -10.96 21.41 -9.37
CA PHE A 200 -12.12 20.98 -8.61
C PHE A 200 -13.35 21.85 -8.97
N GLU A 201 -13.15 22.99 -9.66
CA GLU A 201 -14.17 23.79 -10.33
C GLU A 201 -15.04 23.04 -11.39
N ASP A 202 -14.66 21.85 -11.86
CA ASP A 202 -15.51 21.05 -12.80
C ASP A 202 -16.28 19.91 -12.10
N ASP A 203 -16.14 19.77 -10.79
CA ASP A 203 -17.00 18.88 -10.00
C ASP A 203 -18.31 19.61 -9.71
N GLU A 204 -19.44 19.09 -10.21
CA GLU A 204 -20.79 19.63 -9.92
C GLU A 204 -21.04 19.74 -8.41
N ASN A 205 -20.28 18.98 -7.61
CA ASN A 205 -20.37 18.88 -6.17
C ASN A 205 -19.48 19.88 -5.40
N TYR A 206 -18.62 20.65 -6.08
CA TYR A 206 -17.73 21.65 -5.46
C TYR A 206 -17.85 23.01 -6.17
N SER A 207 -17.96 24.09 -5.40
CA SER A 207 -17.98 25.45 -5.95
C SER A 207 -17.39 26.48 -5.00
N ILE A 208 -16.78 27.54 -5.55
CA ILE A 208 -16.19 28.63 -4.76
C ILE A 208 -17.01 29.90 -5.02
N ASP A 209 -17.46 30.57 -3.95
CA ASP A 209 -18.22 31.82 -4.08
C ASP A 209 -17.31 33.06 -4.26
N GLU A 210 -17.93 34.23 -4.53
CA GLU A 210 -17.21 35.50 -4.73
C GLU A 210 -16.42 35.97 -3.49
N ASP A 211 -16.75 35.45 -2.30
CA ASP A 211 -16.07 35.72 -1.04
C ASP A 211 -14.91 34.75 -0.77
N GLY A 212 -14.68 33.77 -1.66
CA GLY A 212 -13.65 32.74 -1.53
C GLY A 212 -14.04 31.58 -0.61
N THR A 213 -15.32 31.45 -0.26
CA THR A 213 -15.84 30.32 0.53
C THR A 213 -15.98 29.11 -0.40
N GLU A 214 -15.39 28.00 0.01
CA GLU A 214 -15.53 26.72 -0.68
C GLU A 214 -16.83 26.05 -0.23
N TRP A 215 -17.58 25.52 -1.18
CA TRP A 215 -18.84 24.80 -0.97
C TRP A 215 -18.66 23.38 -1.51
N PHE A 216 -19.10 22.39 -0.73
CA PHE A 216 -19.07 20.98 -1.09
C PHE A 216 -20.41 20.34 -0.73
N GLN A 217 -21.02 19.58 -1.64
CA GLN A 217 -22.17 18.73 -1.31
C GLN A 217 -21.70 17.27 -1.16
N ASP A 218 -22.20 16.56 -0.15
CA ASP A 218 -21.87 15.14 0.03
C ASP A 218 -22.82 14.22 -0.76
N ASP A 219 -22.52 12.91 -0.75
CA ASP A 219 -23.32 11.88 -1.43
C ASP A 219 -24.77 11.77 -0.89
N ASP A 220 -25.04 12.30 0.31
CA ASP A 220 -26.35 12.35 0.95
C ASP A 220 -27.13 13.64 0.59
N GLY A 221 -26.52 14.53 -0.22
CA GLY A 221 -27.10 15.78 -0.67
C GLY A 221 -27.00 16.94 0.33
N TYR A 222 -26.24 16.77 1.41
CA TYR A 222 -26.03 17.77 2.44
C TYR A 222 -24.89 18.72 2.06
N TRP A 223 -25.07 20.01 2.31
CA TRP A 223 -24.11 21.05 1.95
C TRP A 223 -23.15 21.36 3.10
N TRP A 224 -21.88 21.49 2.75
CA TRP A 224 -20.78 21.86 3.61
C TRP A 224 -20.13 23.11 3.04
N TYR A 225 -19.68 24.02 3.91
CA TYR A 225 -18.97 25.23 3.50
C TYR A 225 -17.69 25.40 4.31
N ARG A 226 -16.69 26.03 3.70
CA ARG A 226 -15.39 26.31 4.29
C ARG A 226 -14.96 27.73 3.92
N PRO A 227 -14.95 28.67 4.88
CA PRO A 227 -14.47 30.03 4.65
C PRO A 227 -12.98 30.09 4.31
N ASP A 228 -12.58 31.08 3.51
CA ASP A 228 -11.17 31.33 3.18
C ASP A 228 -10.34 31.52 4.47
N GLY A 229 -9.34 30.66 4.64
CA GLY A 229 -8.42 30.68 5.78
C GLY A 229 -8.77 29.77 6.96
N GLU A 230 -9.92 29.10 6.98
CA GLU A 230 -10.25 28.11 8.02
C GLU A 230 -9.86 26.69 7.56
N PRO A 231 -9.39 25.78 8.45
CA PRO A 231 -9.01 24.41 8.07
C PRO A 231 -10.19 23.42 8.07
N ASP A 232 -11.32 23.75 8.69
CA ASP A 232 -12.42 22.80 8.95
C ASP A 232 -13.65 23.09 8.09
N TRP A 233 -14.29 22.04 7.58
CA TRP A 233 -15.59 22.12 6.89
C TRP A 233 -16.73 22.23 7.89
N LEU A 234 -17.64 23.17 7.65
CA LEU A 234 -18.81 23.41 8.50
C LEU A 234 -20.10 22.95 7.80
N PRO A 235 -21.01 22.29 8.53
CA PRO A 235 -22.30 21.91 7.98
C PRO A 235 -23.15 23.16 7.72
N TRP A 236 -23.78 23.23 6.54
CA TRP A 236 -24.76 24.26 6.24
C TRP A 236 -26.15 23.81 6.70
N GLU A 237 -26.71 24.53 7.67
CA GLU A 237 -28.09 24.35 8.10
C GLU A 237 -28.99 25.35 7.36
N GLU A 238 -29.97 24.85 6.60
CA GLU A 238 -31.04 25.68 6.05
C GLU A 238 -31.89 26.16 7.23
N ASP A 239 -31.78 27.44 7.59
CA ASP A 239 -32.72 28.07 8.51
C ASP A 239 -34.12 28.02 7.87
N GLU A 240 -35.00 27.14 8.37
CA GLU A 240 -36.43 27.09 8.00
C GLU A 240 -37.12 28.41 8.40
N ASP A 241 -37.38 29.30 7.43
CA ASP A 241 -38.29 30.46 7.54
C ASP A 241 -39.68 30.17 6.93
#